data_AF-A0A5S9MAU8-F1
#
_entry.id   AF-A0A5S9MAU8-F1
#
_cell.length_a   1.000
_cell.length_b   1.000
_cell.length_c   1.000
_cell.angle_alpha   90.00
_cell.angle_beta   90.00
_cell.angle_gamma   90.00
#
_symmetry.space_group_name_H-M   'P 1'
#
loop_
_entity.id
_entity.type
_entity.pdbx_description
1 polymer ?
#
loop_
_entity_poly.entity_id
_entity_poly.type
_entity_poly.pdbx_seq_one_letter_code
_entity_poly.pdbx_strand_id
1 'polypeptide(L)' 'MTEGRITLDGVDIRELPQEKLRNQMGYVSQKAVLFSGTIAENVRFGNQDASDEDVWQALRTAQAEEFVLQKMEELMQ' A
#
# COMPACT_ATOMS: atom_id res chain seq x y z
N MET A 1 21.85 1.52 14.02
CA MET A 1 23.05 0.93 13.40
C MET A 1 24.24 1.59 14.05
N THR A 2 25.09 0.84 14.74
CA THR A 2 26.25 1.45 15.41
C THR A 2 27.41 1.62 14.45
N GLU A 3 27.58 0.77 13.42
CA GLU A 3 28.54 0.94 12.30
C GLU A 3 28.05 0.19 11.04
N GLY A 4 28.33 0.68 9.82
CA GLY A 4 27.98 0.03 8.54
C GLY A 4 27.29 0.92 7.48
N ARG A 5 26.92 0.33 6.33
CA ARG A 5 26.09 0.96 5.29
C ARG A 5 25.12 -0.02 4.63
N ILE A 6 23.96 0.48 4.21
CA ILE A 6 23.00 -0.22 3.36
C ILE A 6 23.07 0.42 1.98
N THR A 7 23.15 -0.40 0.94
CA THR A 7 23.20 0.06 -0.45
C THR A 7 22.00 -0.43 -1.23
N LEU A 8 21.44 0.43 -2.09
CA LEU A 8 20.52 0.08 -3.17
C LEU A 8 21.29 0.23 -4.48
N ASP A 9 21.43 -0.86 -5.24
CA ASP A 9 22.21 -0.89 -6.50
C ASP A 9 23.64 -0.31 -6.37
N GLY A 10 24.27 -0.53 -5.22
CA GLY A 10 25.62 -0.05 -4.92
C GLY A 10 25.70 1.40 -4.42
N VAL A 11 24.60 2.15 -4.41
CA VAL A 11 24.51 3.51 -3.85
C VAL A 11 24.06 3.44 -2.40
N ASP A 12 24.74 4.13 -1.49
CA ASP A 12 24.32 4.20 -0.09
C ASP A 12 22.93 4.84 0.02
N ILE A 13 21.99 4.21 0.72
CA ILE A 13 20.62 4.73 0.84
C ILE A 13 20.56 6.12 1.52
N ARG A 14 21.62 6.51 2.23
CA ARG A 14 21.76 7.84 2.85
C ARG A 14 22.08 8.94 1.83
N GLU A 15 22.54 8.57 0.64
CA GLU A 15 22.84 9.48 -0.47
C GLU A 15 21.62 9.70 -1.39
N LEU A 16 20.58 8.86 -1.26
CA LEU A 16 19.36 8.96 -2.05
C LEU A 16 18.33 9.91 -1.40
N PRO A 17 17.59 10.71 -2.19
CA PRO A 17 16.43 11.41 -1.68
C PRO A 17 15.42 10.43 -1.08
N GLN A 18 15.04 10.67 0.17
CA GLN A 18 14.18 9.77 0.94
C GLN A 18 12.84 9.47 0.25
N GLU A 19 12.27 10.45 -0.47
CA GLU A 19 11.07 10.28 -1.28
C GLU A 19 11.28 9.27 -2.42
N LYS A 20 12.37 9.41 -3.19
CA LYS A 20 12.69 8.48 -4.28
C LYS A 20 12.95 7.06 -3.80
N LEU A 21 13.58 6.92 -2.64
CA LEU A 21 13.80 5.62 -2.03
C LEU A 21 12.47 4.97 -1.63
N ARG A 22 11.59 5.72 -0.95
CA ARG A 22 10.28 5.21 -0.51
C ARG A 22 9.34 4.89 -1.67
N ASN A 23 9.35 5.67 -2.75
CA ASN A 23 8.49 5.41 -3.91
C ASN A 23 8.85 4.12 -4.66
N GLN A 24 10.02 3.53 -4.39
CA GLN A 24 10.45 2.25 -4.95
C GLN A 24 10.23 1.06 -4.00
N MET A 25 9.65 1.29 -2.82
CA MET A 25 9.45 0.26 -1.80
C MET A 25 7.99 0.23 -1.34
N GLY A 26 7.37 -0.95 -1.40
CA GLY A 26 6.16 -1.23 -0.63
C GLY A 26 6.51 -1.50 0.83
N TYR A 27 5.82 -0.85 1.77
CA TYR A 27 5.99 -1.11 3.20
C TYR A 27 4.67 -1.60 3.81
N VAL A 28 4.72 -2.77 4.46
CA VAL A 28 3.59 -3.35 5.18
C VAL A 28 3.95 -3.43 6.66
N SER A 29 3.28 -2.64 7.49
CA SER A 29 3.50 -2.63 8.94
C SER A 29 2.90 -3.85 9.61
N GLN A 30 3.49 -4.28 10.75
CA GLN A 30 2.97 -5.39 11.54
C GLN A 30 1.54 -5.13 12.07
N LYS A 31 1.23 -3.87 12.38
CA LYS A 31 -0.13 -3.43 12.72
C LYS A 31 -0.70 -2.69 11.52
N ALA A 32 -1.83 -3.16 11.01
CA ALA A 32 -2.57 -2.46 9.98
C ALA A 32 -3.08 -1.10 10.51
N VAL A 33 -2.98 -0.08 9.68
CA VAL A 33 -3.54 1.24 9.93
C VAL A 33 -4.60 1.48 8.87
N LEU A 34 -5.80 1.87 9.30
CA LEU A 34 -6.89 2.27 8.42
C LEU A 34 -7.23 3.73 8.69
N PHE A 35 -7.50 4.46 7.63
CA PHE A 35 -8.00 5.82 7.68
C PHE A 35 -9.53 5.83 7.62
N SER A 36 -10.15 6.83 8.24
CA SER A 36 -11.58 7.07 8.09
C SER A 36 -11.92 7.29 6.62
N GLY A 37 -12.89 6.53 6.11
CA GLY A 37 -13.28 6.56 4.71
C GLY A 37 -13.75 5.18 4.23
N THR A 38 -13.84 5.05 2.92
CA THR A 38 -14.17 3.81 2.22
C THR A 38 -12.95 2.88 2.12
N ILE A 39 -13.22 1.62 1.80
CA ILE A 39 -12.17 0.64 1.47
C ILE A 39 -11.37 1.11 0.25
N ALA A 40 -12.04 1.67 -0.76
CA ALA A 40 -11.39 2.17 -1.97
C ALA A 40 -10.43 3.32 -1.66
N GLU A 41 -10.81 4.26 -0.80
CA GLU A 41 -9.93 5.36 -0.36
C GLU A 41 -8.70 4.83 0.40
N ASN A 42 -8.86 3.82 1.24
CA ASN A 42 -7.74 3.19 1.95
C ASN A 42 -6.78 2.47 1.00
N VAL A 43 -7.28 1.82 -0.06
CA VAL A 43 -6.43 1.17 -1.08
C VAL A 43 -5.67 2.23 -1.91
N ARG A 44 -6.36 3.30 -2.32
CA ARG A 44 -5.76 4.44 -3.06
C ARG A 44 -4.71 5.20 -2.26
N PHE A 45 -4.63 5.00 -0.95
CA PHE A 45 -3.53 5.56 -0.18
C PHE A 45 -2.15 5.07 -0.68
N GLY A 46 -2.07 3.87 -1.27
CA GLY A 46 -0.84 3.35 -1.90
C GLY A 46 -0.54 3.93 -3.27
N ASN A 47 -1.55 4.44 -3.99
CA ASN A 47 -1.43 5.14 -5.26
C ASN A 47 -2.69 6.00 -5.49
N GLN A 48 -2.56 7.31 -5.33
CA GLN A 48 -3.70 8.24 -5.35
C GLN A 48 -4.35 8.34 -6.74
N ASP A 49 -3.60 8.04 -7.79
CA ASP A 49 -4.06 8.10 -9.18
C ASP A 49 -4.66 6.77 -9.67
N ALA A 50 -4.79 5.77 -8.78
CA ALA A 50 -5.32 4.45 -9.14
C ALA A 50 -6.80 4.52 -9.56
N SER A 51 -7.10 3.95 -10.72
CA SER A 51 -8.47 3.80 -11.22
C SER A 51 -9.29 2.82 -10.36
N ASP A 52 -10.61 2.77 -10.54
CA ASP A 52 -11.43 1.77 -9.84
C ASP A 52 -11.02 0.34 -10.22
N GLU A 53 -10.62 0.12 -11.47
CA GLU A 53 -10.11 -1.16 -11.93
C GLU A 53 -8.81 -1.55 -11.21
N ASP A 54 -7.89 -0.60 -11.03
CA ASP A 54 -6.66 -0.82 -10.26
C ASP A 54 -6.94 -1.17 -8.80
N VAL A 55 -7.93 -0.51 -8.19
CA VAL A 55 -8.36 -0.80 -6.81
C VAL A 55 -8.89 -2.23 -6.70
N TRP A 56 -9.78 -2.64 -7.62
CA TRP A 56 -10.29 -4.01 -7.63
C TRP A 56 -9.18 -5.03 -7.92
N GLN A 57 -8.23 -4.69 -8.79
CA GLN A 57 -7.08 -5.55 -9.07
C GLN A 57 -6.19 -5.71 -7.83
N ALA A 58 -5.95 -4.63 -7.08
CA ALA A 58 -5.21 -4.69 -5.81
C ALA A 58 -5.93 -5.56 -4.77
N LEU A 59 -7.26 -5.44 -4.67
CA LEU A 59 -8.08 -6.28 -3.78
C LEU A 59 -8.00 -7.76 -4.18
N ARG A 60 -8.01 -8.08 -5.49
CA ARG A 60 -7.80 -9.45 -5.98
C ARG A 60 -6.43 -10.00 -5.62
N THR A 61 -5.37 -9.23 -5.89
CA THR A 61 -3.99 -9.61 -5.55
C THR A 61 -3.80 -9.82 -4.05
N ALA A 62 -4.47 -9.01 -3.22
CA ALA A 62 -4.46 -9.14 -1.77
C ALA A 62 -5.46 -10.20 -1.23
N GLN A 63 -6.19 -10.90 -2.10
CA GLN A 63 -7.21 -11.89 -1.73
C GLN A 63 -8.33 -11.32 -0.83
N ALA A 64 -8.68 -10.05 -1.05
CA ALA A 64 -9.69 -9.31 -0.28
C ALA A 64 -10.99 -9.06 -1.05
N GLU A 65 -11.04 -9.33 -2.37
CA GLU A 65 -12.22 -9.05 -3.21
C GLU A 65 -13.51 -9.67 -2.67
N GLU A 66 -13.50 -10.98 -2.35
CA GLU A 66 -14.68 -11.69 -1.83
C GLU A 66 -15.18 -11.08 -0.51
N PHE A 67 -14.25 -10.74 0.40
CA PHE A 67 -14.58 -10.11 1.68
C PHE A 67 -15.29 -8.76 1.49
N VAL A 68 -14.82 -7.95 0.54
CA VAL A 68 -15.42 -6.65 0.24
C VAL A 68 -16.81 -6.82 -0.34
N LEU A 69 -16.99 -7.72 -1.30
CA LEU A 69 -18.30 -7.98 -1.93
C LEU A 69 -19.34 -8.45 -0.90
N GLN A 70 -18.96 -9.38 -0.03
CA GLN A 70 -19.85 -9.84 1.05
C GLN A 70 -20.28 -8.69 1.96
N LYS A 71 -19.34 -7.82 2.37
CA LYS A 71 -19.66 -6.66 3.21
C LYS A 71 -20.56 -5.64 2.51
N MET A 72 -20.43 -5.47 1.20
CA MET A 72 -21.33 -4.61 0.44
C MET A 72 -22.76 -5.15 0.42
N GLU A 73 -22.93 -6.47 0.22
CA GLU A 73 -24.24 -7.13 0.26
C GLU A 73 -24.91 -6.99 1.63
N GLU A 74 -24.17 -7.20 2.71
CA GLU A 74 -24.66 -7.03 4.08
C GLU A 74 -25.16 -5.60 4.38
N LEU A 75 -24.57 -4.58 3.75
CA LEU A 75 -24.96 -3.17 3.94
C LEU A 75 -26.17 -2.74 3.09
N MET A 76 -26.54 -3.54 2.09
CA MET A 76 -27.72 -3.28 1.23
C MET A 76 -28.99 -3.94 1.77
N GLN A 77 -28.89 -4.71 2.86
CA GLN A 77 -30.00 -5.36 3.58
C GLN A 77 -30.39 -4.54 4.82
#